data_AF-A0A7R9FRG4-F1
#
_entry.id   AF-A0A7R9FRG4-F1
#
_cell.length_a   1.000
_cell.length_b   1.000
_cell.length_c   1.000
_cell.angle_alpha   90.00
_cell.angle_beta   90.00
_cell.angle_gamma   90.00
#
_symmetry.space_group_name_H-M   'P 1'
#
loop_
_entity.id
_entity.type
_entity.pdbx_description
1 polymer ?
#
loop_
_entity_poly.entity_id
_entity_poly.type
_entity_poly.pdbx_seq_one_letter_code
_entity_poly.pdbx_strand_id
1 'polypeptide(L)'
;MAASQVIAKFTTELEYVDIDRLLQELWKEGVIKPQPYFQARNKPFEEKLSFVQLQLSIGGEDVFPTFLECLRTLKYGQLASAMEAEWKKKGGKGPTESGNTLPSNGAPQASGISKPDLKPVDLDDIRRVKDVMKDRNVVVKVDLFVDVLVKKRLLSVVEEKEIRETRGHNAKIDAIFDILLELDAEEVYEKLIDTFKEMKRNDIIKKIQGA
;
A
#
# COMPACT_ATOMS: atom_id res chain seq x y z
N MET A 1 -12.73 4.18 -24.09
CA MET A 1 -12.59 5.55 -24.66
C MET A 1 -13.35 6.62 -23.86
N ALA A 2 -14.41 6.29 -23.11
CA ALA A 2 -15.14 7.27 -22.29
C ALA A 2 -14.37 7.73 -21.04
N ALA A 3 -13.74 6.81 -20.30
CA ALA A 3 -13.04 7.10 -19.03
C ALA A 3 -11.90 8.13 -19.19
N SER A 4 -11.01 7.96 -20.17
CA SER A 4 -9.89 8.89 -20.41
C SER A 4 -10.35 10.32 -20.72
N GLN A 5 -11.45 10.47 -21.46
CA GLN A 5 -12.01 11.78 -21.78
C GLN A 5 -12.72 12.44 -20.59
N VAL A 6 -13.26 11.64 -19.66
CA VAL A 6 -13.83 12.17 -18.42
C VAL A 6 -12.69 12.71 -17.57
N ILE A 7 -11.62 11.92 -17.37
CA ILE A 7 -10.49 12.36 -16.55
C ILE A 7 -9.83 13.62 -17.13
N ALA A 8 -9.64 13.68 -18.45
CA ALA A 8 -9.10 14.88 -19.10
C ALA A 8 -9.96 16.13 -18.84
N LYS A 9 -11.29 15.98 -18.79
CA LYS A 9 -12.23 17.08 -18.50
C LYS A 9 -12.12 17.58 -17.06
N PHE A 10 -11.82 16.69 -16.11
CA PHE A 10 -11.74 16.99 -14.68
C PHE A 10 -10.29 17.15 -14.17
N THR A 11 -9.32 17.38 -15.07
CA THR A 11 -7.89 17.47 -14.72
C THR A 11 -7.64 18.55 -13.67
N THR A 12 -8.25 19.73 -13.83
CA THR A 12 -8.09 20.86 -12.90
C THR A 12 -8.68 20.56 -11.54
N GLU A 13 -9.82 19.87 -11.47
CA GLU A 13 -10.43 19.46 -10.20
C GLU A 13 -9.60 18.37 -9.49
N LEU A 14 -8.90 17.53 -10.26
CA LEU A 14 -7.99 16.51 -9.74
C LEU A 14 -6.70 17.10 -9.15
N GLU A 15 -6.34 18.35 -9.47
CA GLU A 15 -5.23 19.07 -8.82
C GLU A 15 -5.45 19.31 -7.33
N TYR A 16 -6.71 19.32 -6.88
CA TYR A 16 -7.08 19.49 -5.47
C TYR A 16 -7.19 18.15 -4.72
N VAL A 17 -6.97 17.03 -5.41
CA VAL A 17 -6.99 15.69 -4.82
C VAL A 17 -5.62 15.38 -4.25
N ASP A 18 -5.59 14.80 -3.05
CA ASP A 18 -4.40 14.17 -2.49
C ASP A 18 -4.02 12.95 -3.36
N ILE A 19 -3.17 13.21 -4.36
CA ILE A 19 -2.81 12.24 -5.40
C ILE A 19 -2.03 11.05 -4.82
N ASP A 20 -1.32 11.25 -3.72
CA ASP A 20 -0.56 10.21 -3.05
C ASP A 20 -1.49 9.20 -2.38
N ARG A 21 -2.50 9.71 -1.66
CA ARG A 21 -3.56 8.84 -1.13
C ARG A 21 -4.37 8.18 -2.22
N LEU A 22 -4.67 8.88 -3.32
CA LEU A 22 -5.41 8.29 -4.44
C LEU A 22 -4.63 7.13 -5.09
N LEU A 23 -3.32 7.30 -5.30
CA LEU A 23 -2.46 6.23 -5.81
C LEU A 23 -2.43 5.03 -4.87
N GLN A 24 -2.37 5.27 -3.56
CA GLN A 24 -2.37 4.22 -2.55
C GLN A 24 -3.69 3.43 -2.56
N GLU A 25 -4.84 4.09 -2.59
CA GLU A 25 -6.15 3.44 -2.62
C GLU A 25 -6.34 2.64 -3.93
N LEU A 26 -5.95 3.19 -5.07
CA LEU A 26 -5.99 2.48 -6.35
C LEU A 26 -5.07 1.25 -6.38
N TRP A 27 -3.95 1.27 -5.66
CA TRP A 27 -3.09 0.11 -5.50
C TRP A 27 -3.73 -0.95 -4.60
N LYS A 28 -4.31 -0.57 -3.45
CA LYS A 28 -5.02 -1.49 -2.54
C LYS A 28 -6.18 -2.20 -3.23
N GLU A 29 -6.93 -1.49 -4.06
CA GLU A 29 -8.04 -2.03 -4.85
C GLU A 29 -7.56 -2.85 -6.07
N GLY A 30 -6.24 -3.03 -6.24
CA GLY A 30 -5.66 -3.84 -7.31
C GLY A 30 -5.75 -3.23 -8.72
N VAL A 31 -6.16 -1.96 -8.83
CA VAL A 31 -6.19 -1.22 -10.11
C VAL A 31 -4.77 -1.00 -10.63
N ILE A 32 -3.85 -0.69 -9.73
CA ILE A 32 -2.43 -0.45 -10.05
C ILE A 32 -1.61 -1.64 -9.57
N LYS A 33 -0.78 -2.21 -10.44
CA LYS A 33 0.14 -3.28 -10.04
C LYS A 33 1.26 -2.73 -9.14
N PRO A 34 1.84 -3.55 -8.24
CA PRO A 34 2.85 -3.08 -7.28
C PRO A 34 4.05 -2.37 -7.92
N GLN A 35 4.65 -2.96 -8.96
CA GLN A 35 5.84 -2.39 -9.59
C GLN A 35 5.59 -1.01 -10.23
N PRO A 36 4.52 -0.81 -11.03
CA PRO A 36 4.11 0.52 -11.51
C PRO A 36 3.80 1.54 -10.40
N TYR A 37 3.15 1.13 -9.31
CA TYR A 37 2.85 2.01 -8.17
C TYR A 37 4.13 2.59 -7.55
N PHE A 38 5.11 1.73 -7.24
CA PHE A 38 6.37 2.17 -6.63
C PHE A 38 7.20 3.09 -7.53
N GLN A 39 7.04 3.00 -8.85
CA GLN A 39 7.67 3.91 -9.79
C GLN A 39 7.01 5.29 -9.83
N ALA A 40 5.68 5.35 -9.62
CA ALA A 40 4.90 6.59 -9.69
C ALA A 40 4.90 7.40 -8.38
N ARG A 41 4.93 6.75 -7.21
CA ARG A 41 4.80 7.43 -5.90
C ARG A 41 5.87 8.48 -5.60
N ASN A 42 7.06 8.33 -6.21
CA ASN A 42 8.19 9.25 -6.02
C ASN A 42 8.26 10.35 -7.09
N LYS A 43 7.26 10.45 -7.96
CA LYS A 43 7.24 11.42 -9.06
C LYS A 43 6.57 12.74 -8.65
N PRO A 44 6.85 13.84 -9.38
CA PRO A 44 6.10 15.08 -9.25
C PRO A 44 4.59 14.85 -9.46
N PHE A 45 3.77 15.74 -8.90
CA PHE A 45 2.30 15.68 -9.01
C PHE A 45 1.82 15.44 -10.45
N GLU A 46 2.35 16.20 -11.41
CA GLU A 46 1.97 16.12 -12.83
C GLU A 46 2.22 14.73 -13.43
N GLU A 47 3.35 14.10 -13.08
CA GLU A 47 3.70 12.74 -13.50
C GLU A 47 2.82 11.69 -12.80
N LYS A 48 2.49 11.89 -11.52
CA LYS A 48 1.56 11.02 -10.76
C LYS A 48 0.16 11.04 -11.38
N LEU A 49 -0.35 12.23 -11.67
CA LEU A 49 -1.67 12.40 -12.30
C LEU A 49 -1.70 11.79 -13.71
N SER A 50 -0.65 12.03 -14.50
CA SER A 50 -0.48 11.40 -15.82
C SER A 50 -0.43 9.87 -15.73
N PHE A 51 0.20 9.34 -14.68
CA PHE A 51 0.25 7.91 -14.42
C PHE A 51 -1.12 7.34 -14.05
N VAL A 52 -1.89 8.00 -13.18
CA VAL A 52 -3.28 7.60 -12.87
C VAL A 52 -4.14 7.61 -14.15
N GLN A 53 -4.04 8.67 -14.96
CA GLN A 53 -4.71 8.75 -16.26
C GLN A 53 -4.35 7.58 -17.19
N LEU A 54 -3.08 7.20 -17.22
CA LEU A 54 -2.59 6.07 -18.00
C LEU A 54 -3.16 4.73 -17.49
N GLN A 55 -3.13 4.48 -16.18
CA GLN A 55 -3.65 3.23 -15.60
C GLN A 55 -5.15 3.08 -15.87
N LEU A 56 -5.92 4.16 -15.77
CA LEU A 56 -7.36 4.15 -16.07
C LEU A 56 -7.63 3.99 -17.57
N SER A 57 -6.73 4.48 -18.43
CA SER A 57 -6.81 4.27 -19.87
C SER A 57 -6.52 2.81 -20.25
N ILE A 58 -5.58 2.16 -19.55
CA ILE A 58 -5.23 0.74 -19.76
C ILE A 58 -6.32 -0.19 -19.20
N GLY A 59 -6.78 0.06 -17.97
CA GLY A 59 -7.81 -0.75 -17.32
C GLY A 59 -9.21 -0.54 -17.89
N GLY A 60 -9.43 0.51 -18.68
CA GLY A 60 -10.65 0.73 -19.43
C GLY A 60 -11.86 1.06 -18.54
N GLU A 61 -13.04 0.61 -18.98
CA GLU A 61 -14.31 0.91 -18.30
C GLU A 61 -14.49 0.10 -17.01
N ASP A 62 -13.75 -1.00 -16.84
CA ASP A 62 -13.87 -1.90 -15.69
C ASP A 62 -13.25 -1.32 -14.41
N VAL A 63 -12.20 -0.50 -14.53
CA VAL A 63 -11.51 0.11 -13.37
C VAL A 63 -12.07 1.47 -12.97
N PHE A 64 -12.86 2.09 -13.84
CA PHE A 64 -13.39 3.43 -13.61
C PHE A 64 -14.34 3.50 -12.40
N PRO A 65 -15.24 2.52 -12.15
CA PRO A 65 -16.06 2.48 -10.93
C PRO A 65 -15.21 2.44 -9.64
N THR A 66 -14.15 1.64 -9.62
CA THR A 66 -13.22 1.53 -8.49
C THR A 66 -12.49 2.85 -8.24
N PHE A 67 -12.08 3.54 -9.30
CA PHE A 67 -11.51 4.89 -9.18
C PHE A 67 -12.48 5.90 -8.56
N LEU A 68 -13.75 5.88 -8.98
CA LEU A 68 -14.77 6.75 -8.38
C LEU A 68 -14.98 6.42 -6.91
N GLU A 69 -14.94 5.14 -6.53
CA GLU A 69 -15.05 4.72 -5.14
C GLU A 69 -13.85 5.20 -4.30
N CYS A 70 -12.63 5.11 -4.83
CA CYS A 70 -11.44 5.67 -4.18
C CYS A 70 -11.61 7.17 -3.91
N LEU A 71 -12.13 7.94 -4.88
CA LEU A 71 -12.44 9.36 -4.68
C LEU A 71 -13.48 9.58 -3.56
N ARG A 72 -14.51 8.73 -3.45
CA ARG A 72 -15.52 8.82 -2.38
C ARG A 72 -14.91 8.53 -1.00
N THR A 73 -14.10 7.48 -0.88
CA THR A 73 -13.36 7.12 0.34
C THR A 73 -12.48 8.27 0.82
N LEU A 74 -11.86 8.99 -0.11
CA LEU A 74 -11.03 10.16 0.17
C LEU A 74 -11.82 11.46 0.38
N LYS A 75 -13.15 11.38 0.54
CA LYS A 75 -14.08 12.51 0.76
C LYS A 75 -14.24 13.46 -0.43
N TYR A 76 -13.83 13.06 -1.63
CA TYR A 76 -14.08 13.78 -2.89
C TYR A 76 -15.38 13.32 -3.57
N GLY A 77 -16.43 13.08 -2.77
CA GLY A 77 -17.70 12.51 -3.27
C GLY A 77 -18.39 13.37 -4.33
N GLN A 78 -18.34 14.70 -4.22
CA GLN A 78 -18.90 15.61 -5.23
C GLN A 78 -18.19 15.48 -6.58
N LEU A 79 -16.85 15.39 -6.56
CA LEU A 79 -16.05 15.18 -7.77
C LEU A 79 -16.34 13.80 -8.37
N ALA A 80 -16.38 12.75 -7.54
CA ALA A 80 -16.74 11.41 -7.99
C ALA A 80 -18.12 11.38 -8.67
N SER A 81 -19.14 12.01 -8.07
CA SER A 81 -20.47 12.10 -8.66
C SER A 81 -20.50 12.90 -9.97
N ALA A 82 -19.74 13.98 -10.08
CA ALA A 82 -19.62 14.77 -11.30
C ALA A 82 -18.96 13.97 -12.43
N MET A 83 -17.89 13.25 -12.12
CA MET A 83 -17.18 12.37 -13.06
C MET A 83 -18.06 11.19 -13.49
N GLU A 84 -18.79 10.56 -12.56
CA GLU A 84 -19.73 9.48 -12.86
C GLU A 84 -20.85 9.92 -13.81
N ALA A 85 -21.41 11.11 -13.57
CA ALA A 85 -22.46 11.67 -14.42
C ALA A 85 -21.94 11.95 -15.84
N GLU A 86 -20.72 12.47 -15.97
CA GLU A 86 -20.08 12.68 -17.27
C GLU A 86 -19.79 11.36 -17.99
N TRP A 87 -19.31 10.36 -17.26
CA TRP A 87 -19.02 9.03 -17.80
C TRP A 87 -20.28 8.34 -18.34
N LYS A 88 -21.40 8.40 -17.61
CA LYS A 88 -22.70 7.90 -18.07
C LYS A 88 -23.19 8.63 -19.33
N LYS A 89 -23.01 9.96 -19.42
CA LYS A 89 -23.35 10.72 -20.65
C LYS A 89 -22.54 10.29 -21.87
N LYS A 90 -21.30 9.82 -21.67
CA LYS A 90 -20.41 9.31 -22.73
C LYS A 90 -20.60 7.82 -23.04
N GLY A 91 -21.67 7.21 -22.53
CA GLY A 91 -22.00 5.81 -22.80
C GLY A 91 -21.26 4.79 -21.93
N GLY A 92 -20.60 5.24 -20.86
CA GLY A 92 -19.99 4.35 -19.88
C GLY A 92 -21.04 3.45 -19.23
N LYS A 93 -20.85 2.14 -19.37
CA LYS A 93 -21.68 1.16 -18.66
C LYS A 93 -20.99 0.86 -17.34
N GLY A 94 -21.76 0.84 -16.24
CA GLY A 94 -21.28 0.33 -14.95
C GLY A 94 -20.67 -1.07 -15.11
N PRO A 95 -19.95 -1.57 -14.09
CA PRO A 95 -19.19 -2.82 -14.21
C PRO A 95 -20.05 -3.88 -14.88
N THR A 96 -19.57 -4.38 -16.03
CA THR A 96 -20.29 -5.34 -16.84
C THR A 96 -20.63 -6.53 -15.95
N GLU A 97 -21.92 -6.87 -15.80
CA GLU A 97 -22.34 -8.14 -15.21
C GLU A 97 -21.80 -9.28 -16.09
N SER A 98 -20.53 -9.61 -15.90
CA SER A 98 -19.97 -10.87 -16.32
C SER A 98 -20.46 -11.88 -15.30
N GLY A 99 -21.41 -12.71 -15.71
CA GLY A 99 -21.92 -13.85 -14.98
C GLY A 99 -20.85 -14.91 -14.71
N ASN A 100 -19.83 -14.55 -13.93
CA ASN A 100 -19.07 -15.49 -13.12
C ASN A 100 -19.70 -15.48 -11.73
N THR A 101 -20.77 -16.27 -11.58
CA THR A 101 -21.03 -16.90 -10.29
C THR A 101 -19.75 -17.61 -9.89
N LEU A 102 -19.07 -17.09 -8.86
CA LEU A 102 -18.17 -17.89 -8.04
C LEU A 102 -18.90 -19.21 -7.72
N PRO A 103 -18.28 -20.38 -7.95
CA PRO A 103 -18.86 -21.60 -7.41
C PRO A 103 -19.01 -21.42 -5.91
N SER A 104 -20.26 -21.52 -5.45
CA SER A 104 -20.62 -21.64 -4.04
C SER A 104 -20.08 -22.98 -3.56
N ASN A 105 -18.77 -23.06 -3.32
CA ASN A 105 -18.19 -24.11 -2.52
C ASN A 105 -18.61 -23.82 -1.09
N GLY A 106 -19.37 -24.77 -0.54
CA GLY A 106 -19.94 -24.70 0.79
C GLY A 106 -18.93 -24.17 1.81
N ALA A 107 -19.45 -23.35 2.72
CA ALA A 107 -18.77 -23.04 3.96
C ALA A 107 -18.13 -24.33 4.50
N PRO A 108 -16.80 -24.37 4.67
CA PRO A 108 -16.23 -25.35 5.57
C PRO A 108 -16.86 -25.03 6.93
N GLN A 109 -17.58 -26.01 7.48
CA GLN A 109 -17.93 -26.05 8.89
C GLN A 109 -16.74 -25.53 9.69
N ALA A 110 -17.03 -24.56 10.56
CA ALA A 110 -16.12 -24.10 11.58
C ALA A 110 -15.72 -25.29 12.47
N SER A 111 -14.65 -25.98 12.06
CA SER A 111 -13.88 -26.80 12.97
C SER A 111 -13.23 -25.83 13.95
N GLY A 112 -13.74 -25.87 15.18
CA GLY A 112 -13.32 -25.03 16.30
C GLY A 112 -11.84 -25.17 16.61
N ILE A 113 -11.04 -24.35 15.94
CA ILE A 113 -9.73 -23.95 16.41
C ILE A 113 -9.84 -22.46 16.63
N SER A 114 -9.95 -22.07 17.90
CA SER A 114 -9.88 -20.68 18.32
C SER A 114 -8.63 -20.06 17.72
N LYS A 115 -8.80 -19.15 16.75
CA LYS A 115 -7.73 -18.20 16.42
C LYS A 115 -7.44 -17.45 17.72
N PRO A 116 -6.17 -17.35 18.17
CA PRO A 116 -5.86 -16.48 19.28
C PRO A 116 -6.33 -15.08 18.91
N ASP A 117 -7.03 -14.40 19.83
CA ASP A 117 -7.39 -12.98 19.73
C ASP A 117 -6.13 -12.16 19.47
N LEU A 118 -5.79 -11.99 18.19
CA LEU A 118 -4.76 -11.07 17.74
C LEU A 118 -5.41 -9.70 17.75
N LYS A 119 -4.95 -8.85 18.68
CA LYS A 119 -5.23 -7.42 18.63
C LYS A 119 -4.92 -6.92 17.20
N PRO A 120 -5.76 -6.03 16.63
CA PRO A 120 -5.42 -5.39 15.37
C PRO A 120 -4.05 -4.71 15.53
N VAL A 121 -3.14 -5.04 14.62
CA VAL A 121 -1.82 -4.42 14.58
C VAL A 121 -2.00 -2.95 14.24
N ASP A 122 -1.46 -2.07 15.08
CA ASP A 122 -1.49 -0.63 14.84
C ASP A 122 -0.08 -0.08 14.53
N LEU A 123 -0.01 1.20 14.17
CA LEU A 123 1.26 1.87 13.90
C LEU A 123 2.15 1.94 15.15
N ASP A 124 1.60 1.80 16.37
CA ASP A 124 2.38 1.80 17.60
C ASP A 124 3.12 0.48 17.79
N ASP A 125 2.61 -0.63 17.27
CA ASP A 125 3.35 -1.90 17.23
C ASP A 125 4.59 -1.80 16.33
N ILE A 126 4.49 -1.15 15.16
CA ILE A 126 5.64 -0.88 14.28
C ILE A 126 6.66 0.04 14.96
N ARG A 127 6.18 1.09 15.65
CA ARG A 127 7.05 1.98 16.43
C ARG A 127 7.76 1.23 17.55
N ARG A 128 7.10 0.26 18.20
CA ARG A 128 7.73 -0.59 19.21
C ARG A 128 8.86 -1.43 18.61
N VAL A 129 8.71 -1.95 17.39
CA VAL A 129 9.81 -2.64 16.70
C VAL A 129 11.00 -1.70 16.50
N LYS A 130 10.76 -0.47 16.03
CA LYS A 130 11.79 0.57 15.87
C LYS A 130 12.56 0.78 17.18
N ASP A 131 11.85 0.94 18.30
CA ASP A 131 12.44 1.20 19.61
C ASP A 131 13.29 0.02 20.10
N VAL A 132 12.79 -1.22 19.95
CA VAL A 132 13.55 -2.43 20.31
C VAL A 132 14.84 -2.53 19.49
N MET A 133 14.82 -2.17 18.21
CA MET A 133 16.01 -2.22 17.36
C MET A 133 17.04 -1.12 17.69
N LYS A 134 16.60 0.00 18.27
CA LYS A 134 17.45 1.10 18.73
C LYS A 134 17.99 0.89 20.15
N ASP A 135 17.48 -0.09 20.89
CA ASP A 135 17.98 -0.47 22.21
C ASP A 135 19.46 -0.89 22.10
N ARG A 136 20.31 -0.25 22.91
CA ARG A 136 21.75 -0.51 22.94
C ARG A 136 22.09 -1.95 23.34
N ASN A 137 21.16 -2.64 24.00
CA ASN A 137 21.30 -4.04 24.40
C ASN A 137 20.85 -5.01 23.30
N VAL A 138 20.34 -4.52 22.16
CA VAL A 138 19.91 -5.32 21.03
C VAL A 138 20.88 -5.10 19.86
N VAL A 139 21.72 -6.10 19.61
CA VAL A 139 22.63 -6.05 18.46
C VAL A 139 21.85 -6.40 17.20
N VAL A 140 21.51 -5.45 16.33
CA VAL A 140 20.90 -5.75 15.02
C VAL A 140 21.93 -5.57 13.92
N LYS A 141 22.09 -6.57 13.04
CA LYS A 141 22.86 -6.41 11.80
C LYS A 141 22.00 -5.68 10.77
N VAL A 142 22.02 -4.35 10.82
CA VAL A 142 21.13 -3.50 10.00
C VAL A 142 21.29 -3.78 8.51
N ASP A 143 22.51 -3.98 8.01
CA ASP A 143 22.69 -4.25 6.58
C ASP A 143 22.06 -5.59 6.14
N LEU A 144 22.12 -6.63 6.98
CA LEU A 144 21.43 -7.91 6.73
C LEU A 144 19.91 -7.76 6.83
N PHE A 145 19.44 -6.90 7.73
CA PHE A 145 18.02 -6.60 7.84
C PHE A 145 17.51 -5.91 6.58
N VAL A 146 18.25 -4.94 6.04
CA VAL A 146 17.97 -4.28 4.77
C VAL A 146 17.91 -5.30 3.61
N ASP A 147 18.86 -6.24 3.53
CA ASP A 147 18.87 -7.29 2.49
C ASP A 147 17.54 -8.08 2.47
N VAL A 148 17.05 -8.44 3.66
CA VAL A 148 15.81 -9.23 3.79
C VAL A 148 14.58 -8.38 3.45
N LEU A 149 14.56 -7.11 3.85
CA LEU A 149 13.46 -6.19 3.51
C LEU A 149 13.36 -5.95 1.99
N VAL A 150 14.50 -5.81 1.29
CA VAL A 150 14.54 -5.71 -0.18
C VAL A 150 14.02 -6.98 -0.83
N LYS A 151 14.48 -8.15 -0.37
CA LYS A 151 13.98 -9.46 -0.85
C LYS A 151 12.48 -9.62 -0.66
N LYS A 152 11.92 -9.09 0.43
CA LYS A 152 10.48 -9.07 0.74
C LYS A 152 9.71 -7.93 0.05
N ARG A 153 10.38 -7.15 -0.80
CA ARG A 153 9.83 -6.01 -1.55
C ARG A 153 9.23 -4.92 -0.65
N LEU A 154 9.76 -4.78 0.57
CA LEU A 154 9.42 -3.68 1.48
C LEU A 154 10.29 -2.45 1.25
N LEU A 155 11.49 -2.64 0.68
CA LEU A 155 12.37 -1.57 0.26
C LEU A 155 12.66 -1.66 -1.24
N SER A 156 12.69 -0.51 -1.90
CA SER A 156 13.18 -0.38 -3.26
C SER A 156 14.71 -0.34 -3.32
N VAL A 157 15.28 -0.55 -4.52
CA VAL A 157 16.74 -0.49 -4.73
C VAL A 157 17.31 0.92 -4.45
N VAL A 158 16.49 1.96 -4.65
CA VAL A 158 16.88 3.35 -4.35
C VAL A 158 16.92 3.57 -2.83
N GLU A 159 15.87 3.16 -2.13
CA GLU A 159 15.79 3.23 -0.66
C GLU A 159 16.90 2.42 0.01
N GLU A 160 17.18 1.21 -0.49
CA GLU A 160 18.31 0.39 -0.03
C GLU A 160 19.62 1.19 -0.10
N LYS A 161 19.88 1.85 -1.23
CA LYS A 161 21.10 2.61 -1.44
C LYS A 161 21.21 3.77 -0.45
N GLU A 162 20.14 4.54 -0.27
CA GLU A 162 20.07 5.66 0.68
C GLU A 162 20.31 5.20 2.14
N ILE A 163 19.68 4.09 2.54
CA ILE A 163 19.87 3.51 3.87
C ILE A 163 21.33 3.06 4.07
N ARG A 164 21.95 2.45 3.04
CA ARG A 164 23.34 1.99 3.13
C ARG A 164 24.33 3.13 3.25
N GLU A 165 24.07 4.26 2.59
CA GLU A 165 24.88 5.48 2.65
C GLU A 165 24.70 6.25 3.99
N THR A 166 23.57 6.04 4.67
CA THR A 166 23.29 6.65 5.98
C THR A 166 24.28 6.19 7.04
N ARG A 167 24.90 7.13 7.77
CA ARG A 167 25.87 6.82 8.83
C ARG A 167 25.19 6.71 10.19
N GLY A 168 25.57 5.67 10.95
CA GLY A 168 25.11 5.45 12.31
C GLY A 168 23.94 4.48 12.40
N HIS A 169 24.01 3.56 13.37
CA HIS A 169 23.03 2.49 13.57
C HIS A 169 21.60 3.01 13.72
N ASN A 170 21.40 3.95 14.66
CA ASN A 170 20.08 4.51 14.93
C ASN A 170 19.53 5.30 13.74
N ALA A 171 20.37 6.05 13.03
CA ALA A 171 19.95 6.82 11.86
C ALA A 171 19.51 5.91 10.71
N LYS A 172 20.20 4.78 10.50
CA LYS A 172 19.76 3.76 9.51
C LYS A 172 18.42 3.15 9.89
N ILE A 173 18.22 2.81 11.17
CA ILE A 173 16.93 2.29 11.65
C ILE A 173 15.82 3.33 11.48
N ASP A 174 16.10 4.60 11.80
CA ASP A 174 15.15 5.68 11.61
C ASP A 174 14.74 5.77 10.13
N ALA A 175 15.69 5.82 9.20
CA ALA A 175 15.42 5.85 7.77
C ALA A 175 14.59 4.64 7.28
N ILE A 176 14.89 3.43 7.75
CA ILE A 176 14.12 2.23 7.41
C ILE A 176 12.66 2.38 7.87
N PHE A 177 12.46 2.76 9.13
CA PHE A 177 11.12 2.81 9.70
C PHE A 177 10.30 3.99 9.19
N ASP A 178 10.94 5.09 8.80
CA ASP A 178 10.24 6.20 8.16
C ASP A 178 9.60 5.72 6.84
N ILE A 179 10.28 4.85 6.07
CA ILE A 179 9.72 4.21 4.88
C ILE A 179 8.64 3.18 5.24
N LEU A 180 8.89 2.32 6.24
CA LEU A 180 7.95 1.26 6.61
C LEU A 180 6.65 1.80 7.21
N LEU A 181 6.67 2.95 7.88
CA LEU A 181 5.49 3.59 8.45
C LEU A 181 4.55 4.20 7.40
N GLU A 182 5.00 4.36 6.16
CA GLU A 182 4.17 4.79 5.02
C GLU A 182 3.42 3.62 4.36
N LEU A 183 3.73 2.38 4.75
CA LEU A 183 3.13 1.16 4.23
C LEU A 183 1.99 0.67 5.13
N ASP A 184 1.26 -0.36 4.68
CA ASP A 184 0.19 -0.97 5.47
C ASP A 184 0.74 -1.60 6.76
N ALA A 185 0.15 -1.22 7.90
CA ALA A 185 0.72 -1.55 9.20
C ALA A 185 0.70 -3.06 9.49
N GLU A 186 -0.38 -3.73 9.09
CA GLU A 186 -0.56 -5.16 9.31
C GLU A 186 0.43 -5.95 8.46
N GLU A 187 0.51 -5.65 7.16
CA GLU A 187 1.45 -6.31 6.24
C GLU A 187 2.91 -6.08 6.66
N VAL A 188 3.27 -4.86 7.05
CA VAL A 188 4.62 -4.52 7.51
C VAL A 188 4.98 -5.28 8.76
N TYR A 189 4.10 -5.28 9.75
CA TYR A 189 4.38 -5.93 11.03
C TYR A 189 4.56 -7.44 10.86
N GLU A 190 3.70 -8.11 10.10
CA GLU A 190 3.85 -9.54 9.80
C GLU A 190 5.20 -9.83 9.13
N LYS A 191 5.54 -9.05 8.10
CA LYS A 191 6.82 -9.21 7.39
C LYS A 191 8.03 -8.87 8.24
N LEU A 192 7.93 -7.92 9.17
CA LEU A 192 8.97 -7.61 10.15
C LEU A 192 9.22 -8.80 11.08
N ILE A 193 8.17 -9.37 11.65
CA ILE A 193 8.27 -10.55 12.50
C ILE A 193 8.90 -11.72 11.74
N ASP A 194 8.45 -11.98 10.51
CA ASP A 194 9.03 -13.03 9.67
C ASP A 194 10.49 -12.76 9.28
N THR A 195 10.86 -11.49 9.10
CA THR A 195 12.26 -11.09 8.87
C THR A 195 13.13 -11.45 10.07
N PHE A 196 12.67 -11.16 11.30
CA PHE A 196 13.42 -11.55 12.49
C PHE A 196 13.50 -13.07 12.66
N LYS A 197 12.47 -13.83 12.28
CA LYS A 197 12.53 -15.30 12.25
C LYS A 197 13.59 -15.80 11.26
N GLU A 198 13.63 -15.27 10.04
CA GLU A 198 14.62 -15.63 9.01
C GLU A 198 16.06 -15.31 9.48
N MET A 199 16.22 -14.20 10.20
CA MET A 199 17.49 -13.81 10.83
C MET A 199 17.81 -14.57 12.13
N LYS A 200 16.94 -15.49 12.56
CA LYS A 200 17.04 -16.24 13.83
C LYS A 200 17.11 -15.34 15.08
N ARG A 201 16.45 -14.18 15.05
CA ARG A 201 16.39 -13.18 16.13
C ARG A 201 15.11 -13.29 16.96
N ASN A 202 14.90 -14.47 17.54
CA ASN A 202 13.78 -14.72 18.45
C ASN A 202 13.84 -13.86 19.73
N ASP A 203 15.03 -13.39 20.10
CA ASP A 203 15.23 -12.44 21.19
C ASP A 203 14.54 -11.08 20.92
N ILE A 204 14.60 -10.59 19.69
CA ILE A 204 13.94 -9.35 19.27
C ILE A 204 12.43 -9.54 19.26
N ILE A 205 11.94 -10.65 18.72
CA ILE A 205 10.51 -10.98 18.67
C ILE A 205 9.92 -11.01 20.08
N LYS A 206 10.60 -11.66 21.04
CA LYS A 206 10.16 -11.70 22.45
C LYS A 206 10.07 -10.30 23.07
N LYS A 207 11.08 -9.45 22.84
CA LYS A 207 11.07 -8.06 23.32
C LYS A 207 9.91 -7.24 22.74
N ILE A 208 9.60 -7.40 21.46
CA ILE A 208 8.47 -6.71 20.80
C ILE A 208 7.13 -7.17 21.41
N GLN A 209 7.00 -8.47 21.64
CA GLN A 209 5.78 -9.10 22.17
C GLN A 209 5.61 -8.95 23.70
N GLY A 210 6.60 -8.35 24.39
CA GLY A 210 6.52 -8.05 25.83
C GLY A 210 6.73 -9.26 26.75
N ALA A 211 7.53 -10.24 26.33
CA ALA A 211 7.91 -11.42 27.14
C ALA A 211 9.27 -11.27 27.84
#